data_AF-A0A101IPA3-F1
#
_entry.id   AF-A0A101IPA3-F1
#
_cell.length_a   1.000
_cell.length_b   1.000
_cell.length_c   1.000
_cell.angle_alpha   90.00
_cell.angle_beta   90.00
_cell.angle_gamma   90.00
#
_symmetry.space_group_name_H-M   'P 1'
#
loop_
_entity.id
_entity.type
_entity.pdbx_description
1 polymer ?
#
loop_
_entity_poly.entity_id
_entity_poly.type
_entity_poly.pdbx_seq_one_letter_code
_entity_poly.pdbx_strand_id
1 'polypeptide(L)' 'PETIEVGANLLAGTGAAEILAGVREMLSRPRGWENPYGDGTAARTIVTICGGLSGVRDVSGKSSVPSCAKPGLNE' A
#
# COMPACT_ATOMS: atom_id res chain seq x y z
N PRO A 1 -9.49 4.96 -6.20
CA PRO A 1 -8.69 6.14 -5.85
C PRO A 1 -7.19 5.88 -6.05
N GLU A 2 -6.50 6.75 -6.78
CA GLU A 2 -5.03 6.72 -6.82
C GLU A 2 -4.42 7.40 -5.59
N THR A 3 -3.11 7.19 -5.37
CA THR A 3 -2.38 7.78 -4.22
C THR A 3 -2.43 9.31 -4.15
N ILE A 4 -2.66 9.97 -5.28
CA ILE A 4 -2.85 11.43 -5.32
C ILE A 4 -4.20 11.82 -4.70
N GLU A 5 -5.27 11.07 -4.98
CA GLU A 5 -6.62 11.35 -4.48
C GLU A 5 -6.72 11.20 -2.96
N VAL A 6 -6.00 10.22 -2.39
CA VAL A 6 -5.92 10.03 -0.93
C VAL A 6 -4.88 10.93 -0.24
N GLY A 7 -4.24 11.83 -1.00
CA GLY A 7 -3.28 12.80 -0.48
C GLY A 7 -1.94 12.22 -0.04
N ALA A 8 -1.69 10.94 -0.33
CA ALA A 8 -0.42 10.26 -0.07
C ALA A 8 0.72 10.76 -0.96
N ASN A 9 0.39 11.17 -2.18
CA ASN A 9 1.32 11.72 -3.17
C ASN A 9 0.81 13.05 -3.75
N LEU A 10 1.74 13.82 -4.32
CA LEU A 10 1.48 15.09 -5.01
C LEU A 10 2.32 15.13 -6.29
N LEU A 11 1.75 15.63 -7.39
CA LEU A 11 2.48 15.89 -8.63
C LEU A 11 3.08 17.29 -8.58
N ALA A 12 4.38 17.38 -8.30
CA ALA A 12 5.07 18.65 -8.08
C ALA A 12 5.59 19.34 -9.36
N GLY A 13 5.37 18.76 -10.55
CA GLY A 13 5.89 19.31 -11.81
C GLY A 13 7.40 19.13 -11.96
N THR A 14 8.01 19.91 -12.86
CA THR A 14 9.45 19.84 -13.18
C THR A 14 10.23 21.11 -12.79
N GLY A 15 9.54 22.19 -12.46
CA GLY A 15 10.18 23.44 -12.02
C GLY A 15 10.77 23.30 -10.62
N ALA A 16 12.00 23.78 -10.42
CA ALA A 16 12.67 23.69 -9.12
C ALA A 16 11.87 24.35 -7.98
N ALA A 17 11.20 25.46 -8.26
CA ALA A 17 10.34 26.14 -7.30
C ALA A 17 9.09 25.32 -6.94
N GLU A 18 8.47 24.68 -7.92
CA GLU A 18 7.28 23.82 -7.74
C GLU A 18 7.63 22.57 -6.94
N ILE A 19 8.79 21.95 -7.23
CA ILE A 19 9.33 20.82 -6.46
C ILE A 19 9.53 21.23 -5.00
N LEU A 20 10.17 22.38 -4.74
CA LEU A 20 10.39 22.86 -3.38
C LEU A 20 9.07 23.14 -2.63
N ALA A 21 8.08 23.71 -3.33
CA ALA A 21 6.74 23.92 -2.77
C ALA A 21 6.06 22.59 -2.41
N GLY A 22 6.10 21.60 -3.32
CA GLY A 22 5.54 20.27 -3.09
C GLY A 22 6.19 19.54 -1.92
N VAL A 23 7.51 19.65 -1.75
CA VAL A 23 8.21 19.08 -0.59
C VAL A 23 7.73 19.73 0.71
N ARG A 24 7.61 21.05 0.75
CA ARG A 24 7.14 21.77 1.94
C ARG A 24 5.71 21.39 2.32
N GLU A 25 4.85 21.25 1.32
CA GLU A 25 3.47 20.80 1.51
C GLU A 25 3.41 19.37 2.05
N MET A 26 4.18 18.44 1.47
CA MET A 26 4.20 17.06 1.94
C MET A 26 4.79 16.90 3.34
N LEU A 27 5.72 17.78 3.75
CA LEU A 27 6.27 17.80 5.12
C LEU A 27 5.27 18.29 6.17
N SER A 28 4.34 19.19 5.81
CA SER A 28 3.33 19.71 6.74
C SER A 28 2.09 18.80 6.85
N ARG A 29 1.89 17.89 5.90
CA ARG A 29 0.74 16.99 5.87
C ARG A 29 0.82 15.88 6.93
N PRO A 30 -0.31 15.51 7.56
CA PRO A 30 -0.40 14.33 8.42
C PRO A 30 -0.07 13.03 7.66
N ARG A 31 0.64 12.12 8.32
CA ARG A 31 1.15 10.87 7.71
C ARG A 31 0.12 9.72 7.69
N GLY A 32 -1.15 10.02 7.98
CA GLY A 32 -2.23 9.04 8.01
C GLY A 32 -3.12 9.19 6.79
N TRP A 33 -2.81 8.46 5.73
CA TRP A 33 -3.66 8.36 4.53
C TRP A 33 -4.17 6.93 4.38
N GLU A 34 -5.37 6.80 3.81
CA GLU A 34 -5.99 5.50 3.55
C GLU A 34 -5.32 4.83 2.35
N ASN A 35 -4.93 3.56 2.49
CA ASN A 35 -4.37 2.79 1.40
C ASN A 35 -5.47 2.35 0.41
N PRO A 36 -5.48 2.87 -0.84
CA PRO A 36 -6.53 2.53 -1.78
C PRO A 36 -6.29 1.21 -2.50
N TYR A 37 -5.12 0.59 -2.36
CA TYR A 37 -4.72 -0.62 -3.10
C TYR A 37 -5.21 -1.93 -2.48
N GLY A 38 -6.02 -1.85 -1.42
CA GLY A 38 -6.66 -2.98 -0.77
C GLY A 38 -5.96 -3.44 0.52
N ASP A 39 -6.37 -4.63 0.99
CA ASP A 39 -6.05 -5.19 2.31
C ASP A 39 -4.89 -6.20 2.30
N GLY A 40 -4.21 -6.35 1.16
CA GLY A 40 -3.12 -7.32 0.99
C GLY A 40 -3.58 -8.73 0.64
N THR A 41 -4.87 -8.97 0.39
CA THR A 41 -5.39 -10.29 0.01
C THR A 41 -5.47 -10.51 -1.51
N ALA A 42 -5.06 -9.53 -2.32
CA ALA A 42 -5.18 -9.54 -3.78
C ALA A 42 -4.65 -10.83 -4.43
N ALA A 43 -3.51 -11.36 -3.96
CA ALA A 43 -2.95 -12.61 -4.49
C ALA A 43 -3.91 -13.82 -4.33
N ARG A 44 -4.58 -13.96 -3.17
CA ARG A 44 -5.57 -15.02 -2.93
C ARG A 44 -6.75 -14.89 -3.90
N THR A 45 -7.22 -13.66 -4.10
CA THR A 45 -8.31 -13.35 -5.03
C THR A 45 -7.91 -13.71 -6.47
N ILE A 46 -6.72 -13.32 -6.91
CA ILE A 46 -6.19 -13.62 -8.25
C ILE A 46 -6.09 -15.14 -8.45
N VAL A 47 -5.49 -15.88 -7.52
CA VAL A 47 -5.35 -17.35 -7.63
C VAL A 47 -6.72 -18.03 -7.66
N THR A 48 -7.68 -17.56 -6.86
CA THR A 48 -9.06 -18.09 -6.87
C THR A 48 -9.74 -17.88 -8.22
N ILE A 49 -9.57 -16.71 -8.84
CA ILE A 49 -10.15 -16.40 -10.14
C ILE A 49 -9.47 -17.20 -11.26
N CYS A 50 -8.14 -17.19 -11.31
CA CYS A 50 -7.35 -17.85 -12.36
C CYS A 50 -7.39 -19.38 -12.26
N GLY A 51 -7.50 -19.94 -11.05
CA GLY A 51 -7.65 -21.36 -10.83
C GLY A 51 -8.98 -21.92 -11.33
N GLY A 52 -9.88 -21.06 -11.82
CA GLY A 52 -11.28 -21.40 -12.09
C GLY A 52 -12.02 -21.64 -10.77
N LEU A 53 -13.34 -21.45 -10.78
CA LEU A 53 -14.22 -21.81 -9.67
C LEU A 53 -14.27 -23.32 -9.39
N SER A 54 -13.20 -24.08 -9.64
CA SER A 54 -13.05 -25.47 -9.24
C SER A 54 -12.64 -25.54 -7.77
N GLY A 55 -13.65 -25.52 -6.91
CA GLY A 55 -13.67 -26.12 -5.57
C GLY A 55 -12.45 -25.88 -4.69
N VAL A 56 -12.64 -25.06 -3.65
CA VAL A 56 -11.80 -25.04 -2.44
C VAL A 56 -11.31 -26.45 -2.11
N ARG A 57 -10.05 -26.74 -2.43
CA ARG A 57 -9.31 -27.76 -1.70
C ARG A 57 -8.74 -27.03 -0.50
N ASP A 58 -9.33 -27.30 0.65
CA ASP A 58 -8.79 -26.92 1.95
C ASP A 58 -7.32 -27.35 1.99
N VAL A 59 -6.43 -26.36 1.95
CA VAL A 59 -5.03 -26.57 2.30
C VAL A 59 -4.88 -26.07 3.72
N SER A 60 -5.23 -26.94 4.66
CA SER A 60 -4.67 -26.95 6.01
C SER A 60 -3.14 -27.13 5.89
N GLY A 61 -2.46 -26.05 5.54
CA GLY A 61 -1.02 -25.97 5.38
C GLY A 61 -0.58 -24.66 6.01
N LYS A 62 -0.04 -24.75 7.22
CA LYS A 62 0.38 -23.64 8.08
C LYS A 62 1.17 -22.60 7.28
N SER A 63 0.53 -21.45 7.00
CA SER A 63 1.22 -20.30 6.44
C SER A 63 2.03 -19.64 7.56
N SER A 64 3.28 -20.07 7.71
CA SER A 64 4.26 -19.31 8.47
C SER A 64 4.75 -18.17 7.57
N VAL A 65 3.91 -17.14 7.40
CA VAL A 65 4.41 -15.86 6.92
C VAL A 65 5.17 -15.26 8.09
N PRO A 66 6.48 -14.99 7.98
CA PRO A 66 7.14 -14.20 9.01
C PRO A 66 6.49 -12.81 8.97
N SER A 67 5.81 -12.47 10.07
CA SER A 67 5.36 -11.11 10.33
C SER A 67 6.57 -10.19 10.17
N CYS A 68 6.50 -9.23 9.26
CA CYS A 68 7.53 -8.20 9.12
C CYS A 68 7.75 -7.56 10.50
N ALA A 69 8.87 -7.91 11.13
CA ALA A 69 9.27 -7.32 12.39
C ALA A 69 9.38 -5.81 12.18
N LYS A 70 8.60 -5.02 12.93
CA LYS A 70 8.83 -3.58 13.01
C LYS A 70 10.19 -3.39 13.68
N PRO A 71 11.18 -2.76 13.02
CA PRO A 71 12.38 -2.34 13.71
C PRO A 71 11.94 -1.39 14.81
N GLY A 72 12.33 -1.68 16.05
CA GLY A 72 12.09 -0.78 17.18
C GLY A 72 12.72 0.56 16.88
N LEU A 73 11.89 1.60 16.80
CA LEU A 73 12.35 2.96 17.00
C LEU A 73 12.43 3.14 18.51
N ASN A 74 13.64 3.05 19.04
CA ASN A 74 13.98 3.61 20.34
C ASN A 74 13.87 5.15 20.24
N GLU A 75 12.91 5.72 20.95
CA GLU A 75 13.03 7.05 21.51
C GLU A 75 13.54 6.92 22.95
#